data_AF-A0A1A2VEE9-F1
#
_entry.id   AF-A0A1A2VEE9-F1
#
_cell.length_a   1.000
_cell.length_b   1.000
_cell.length_c   1.000
_cell.angle_alpha   90.00
_cell.angle_beta   90.00
_cell.angle_gamma   90.00
#
_symmetry.space_group_name_H-M   'P 1'
#
loop_
_entity.id
_entity.type
_entity.pdbx_description
1 polymer ?
#
loop_
_entity_poly.entity_id
_entity_poly.type
_entity_poly.pdbx_seq_one_letter_code
_entity_poly.pdbx_strand_id
1 'polypeptide(L)'
;MNIAERIAHHRRMAEAYRDAYLRQGVQDGEAFADAWKFADDGVYVSPYFTGDQVFKFSEFPEDTARASTMEAKAYSLTFPDWKPADFKYWPAENGVVMKTRWEGHTKDGVQMGFYSYSFIETNGVGELTRWETHVNDEYNAFLDVAIGVHGPFHGTREYVEALERCLAEAGVSV
;
A
#
# COMPACT_ATOMS: atom_id res chain seq x y z
N MET A 1 20.08 6.32 -16.46
CA MET A 1 18.95 6.00 -17.33
C MET A 1 18.59 7.19 -18.20
N ASN A 2 18.38 6.98 -19.49
CA ASN A 2 17.73 7.96 -20.39
C ASN A 2 16.21 8.03 -20.10
N ILE A 3 15.49 9.01 -20.67
CA ILE A 3 14.07 9.24 -20.40
C ILE A 3 13.21 8.00 -20.68
N ALA A 4 13.45 7.30 -21.80
CA ALA A 4 12.70 6.10 -22.16
C ALA A 4 12.91 4.95 -21.17
N GLU A 5 14.16 4.76 -20.71
CA GLU A 5 14.51 3.78 -19.67
C GLU A 5 13.83 4.11 -18.33
N ARG A 6 13.77 5.39 -17.95
CA ARG A 6 13.09 5.83 -16.72
C ARG A 6 11.59 5.58 -16.76
N ILE A 7 10.92 5.97 -17.83
CA ILE A 7 9.49 5.72 -18.00
C ILE A 7 9.20 4.22 -18.01
N ALA A 8 10.04 3.41 -18.65
CA ALA A 8 9.91 1.96 -18.63
C ALA A 8 10.13 1.36 -17.23
N HIS A 9 11.07 1.90 -16.45
CA HIS A 9 11.29 1.53 -15.05
C HIS A 9 10.06 1.81 -14.18
N HIS A 10 9.50 3.01 -14.28
CA HIS A 10 8.32 3.42 -13.53
C HIS A 10 7.05 2.65 -13.92
N ARG A 11 6.93 2.24 -15.20
CA ARG A 11 5.90 1.30 -15.62
C ARG A 11 6.03 -0.05 -14.91
N ARG A 12 7.25 -0.62 -14.88
CA ARG A 12 7.49 -1.90 -14.19
C ARG A 12 7.20 -1.83 -12.70
N MET A 13 7.54 -0.71 -12.05
CA MET A 13 7.20 -0.49 -10.64
C MET A 13 5.70 -0.56 -10.38
N ALA A 14 4.89 0.11 -11.20
CA ALA A 14 3.44 0.11 -11.08
C ALA A 14 2.82 -1.27 -11.40
N GLU A 15 3.32 -1.93 -12.44
CA GLU A 15 2.84 -3.26 -12.84
C GLU A 15 3.19 -4.33 -11.79
N ALA A 16 4.39 -4.30 -11.21
CA ALA A 16 4.78 -5.20 -10.13
C ALA A 16 3.89 -5.03 -8.89
N TYR A 17 3.62 -3.78 -8.50
CA TYR A 17 2.69 -3.47 -7.40
C TYR A 17 1.29 -4.04 -7.68
N ARG A 18 0.72 -3.73 -8.85
CA ARG A 18 -0.60 -4.23 -9.25
C ARG A 18 -0.65 -5.76 -9.24
N ASP A 19 0.34 -6.41 -9.84
CA ASP A 19 0.35 -7.86 -10.03
C ASP A 19 0.44 -8.62 -8.71
N ALA A 20 1.25 -8.14 -7.76
CA ALA A 20 1.37 -8.73 -6.43
C ALA A 20 -0.01 -8.75 -5.71
N TYR A 21 -0.75 -7.65 -5.77
CA TYR A 21 -2.08 -7.56 -5.17
C TYR A 21 -3.16 -8.29 -5.97
N LEU A 22 -3.12 -8.27 -7.32
CA LEU A 22 -4.12 -8.93 -8.17
C LEU A 22 -4.11 -10.45 -8.02
N ARG A 23 -2.93 -11.05 -7.86
CA ARG A 23 -2.81 -12.50 -7.64
C ARG A 23 -3.01 -12.89 -6.17
N GLN A 24 -3.28 -11.90 -5.30
CA GLN A 24 -3.36 -12.03 -3.84
C GLN A 24 -2.08 -12.60 -3.20
N GLY A 25 -0.96 -12.65 -3.94
CA GLY A 25 0.32 -13.18 -3.47
C GLY A 25 0.94 -12.35 -2.34
N VAL A 26 0.53 -11.09 -2.18
CA VAL A 26 0.92 -10.26 -1.02
C VAL A 26 0.49 -10.91 0.30
N GLN A 27 -0.62 -11.66 0.33
CA GLN A 27 -1.04 -12.41 1.52
C GLN A 27 -0.04 -13.53 1.86
N ASP A 28 0.69 -14.04 0.88
CA ASP A 28 1.69 -15.10 1.03
C ASP A 28 3.12 -14.55 1.15
N GLY A 29 3.27 -13.22 1.27
CA GLY A 29 4.57 -12.54 1.41
C GLY A 29 5.24 -12.16 0.08
N GLU A 30 4.54 -12.20 -1.04
CA GLU A 30 5.06 -11.68 -2.32
C GLU A 30 5.34 -10.17 -2.17
N ALA A 31 6.61 -9.82 -2.37
CA ALA A 31 7.07 -8.44 -2.32
C ALA A 31 7.32 -7.92 -3.74
N PHE A 32 7.03 -6.64 -3.96
CA PHE A 32 7.46 -5.92 -5.17
C PHE A 32 8.85 -5.27 -4.99
N ALA A 33 9.61 -5.68 -3.96
CA ALA A 33 10.92 -5.16 -3.61
C ALA A 33 11.96 -5.32 -4.74
N ASP A 34 11.83 -6.33 -5.60
CA ASP A 34 12.70 -6.49 -6.77
C ASP A 34 12.52 -5.34 -7.79
N ALA A 35 11.32 -4.77 -7.85
CA ALA A 35 11.00 -3.62 -8.70
C ALA A 35 11.17 -2.28 -7.96
N TRP A 36 10.94 -2.25 -6.65
CA TRP A 36 11.01 -1.05 -5.82
C TRP A 36 12.27 -1.04 -4.98
N LYS A 37 13.19 -0.16 -5.32
CA LYS A 37 14.40 0.10 -4.53
C LYS A 37 14.20 1.41 -3.79
N PHE A 38 14.42 1.43 -2.49
CA PHE A 38 14.28 2.62 -1.66
C PHE A 38 15.64 3.31 -1.52
N ALA A 39 15.68 4.64 -1.67
CA ALA A 39 16.87 5.41 -1.35
C ALA A 39 17.05 5.46 0.18
N ASP A 40 18.31 5.50 0.66
CA ASP A 40 18.64 5.53 2.10
C ASP A 40 18.01 6.73 2.83
N ASP A 41 17.86 7.85 2.13
CA ASP A 41 17.24 9.09 2.61
C ASP A 41 15.79 9.26 2.14
N GLY A 42 15.22 8.23 1.52
CA GLY A 42 13.85 8.24 1.02
C GLY A 42 12.82 8.37 2.13
N VAL A 43 11.70 9.03 1.83
CA VAL A 43 10.65 9.36 2.80
C VAL A 43 9.27 8.88 2.40
N TYR A 44 8.46 8.56 3.39
CA TYR A 44 7.04 8.27 3.30
C TYR A 44 6.22 9.41 3.90
N VAL A 45 5.10 9.73 3.24
CA VAL A 45 4.11 10.71 3.72
C VAL A 45 2.70 10.20 3.44
N SER A 46 1.80 10.33 4.41
CA SER A 46 0.39 10.14 4.18
C SER A 46 -0.44 10.96 5.16
N PRO A 47 -1.33 11.85 4.67
CA PRO A 47 -2.28 12.53 5.55
C PRO A 47 -3.13 11.55 6.36
N TYR A 48 -3.35 10.34 5.84
CA TYR A 48 -4.16 9.33 6.49
C TYR A 48 -3.38 8.45 7.48
N PHE A 49 -2.17 8.01 7.13
CA PHE A 49 -1.41 7.06 7.95
C PHE A 49 -0.40 7.72 8.89
N THR A 50 0.10 8.91 8.57
CA THR A 50 1.15 9.59 9.32
C THR A 50 0.78 11.03 9.72
N GLY A 51 -0.46 11.45 9.42
CA GLY A 51 -0.88 12.84 9.52
C GLY A 51 0.02 13.78 8.70
N ASP A 52 0.36 14.93 9.27
CA ASP A 52 1.21 15.95 8.63
C ASP A 52 2.73 15.63 8.72
N GLN A 53 3.11 14.47 9.24
CA GLN A 53 4.50 14.11 9.48
C GLN A 53 5.15 13.44 8.27
N VAL A 54 6.46 13.64 8.13
CA VAL A 54 7.31 13.00 7.13
C VAL A 54 8.26 12.06 7.85
N PHE A 55 8.27 10.79 7.45
CA PHE A 55 9.14 9.77 8.04
C PHE A 55 10.08 9.21 6.99
N LYS A 56 11.32 8.95 7.34
CA LYS A 56 12.20 8.14 6.49
C LYS A 56 11.68 6.71 6.42
N PHE A 57 11.93 6.03 5.30
CA PHE A 57 11.59 4.61 5.20
C PHE A 57 12.23 3.77 6.31
N SER A 58 13.45 4.14 6.74
CA SER A 58 14.18 3.49 7.83
C SER A 58 13.60 3.71 9.24
N GLU A 59 12.64 4.62 9.40
CA GLU A 59 11.96 4.86 10.68
C GLU A 59 10.72 3.97 10.88
N PHE A 60 10.28 3.27 9.83
CA PHE A 60 9.19 2.30 9.95
C PHE A 60 9.74 1.00 10.55
N PRO A 61 9.06 0.44 11.57
CA PRO A 61 9.50 -0.78 12.24
C PRO A 61 9.40 -2.02 11.34
N GLU A 62 8.49 -1.97 10.36
CA GLU A 62 8.24 -3.04 9.40
C GLU A 62 8.76 -2.64 8.03
N ASP A 63 9.40 -3.59 7.33
CA ASP A 63 9.66 -3.42 5.91
C ASP A 63 8.32 -3.35 5.15
N THR A 64 8.29 -2.56 4.08
CA THR A 64 7.10 -2.29 3.26
C THR A 64 6.42 -3.58 2.79
N ALA A 65 7.21 -4.62 2.50
CA ALA A 65 6.70 -5.94 2.15
C ALA A 65 5.86 -6.56 3.28
N ARG A 66 6.38 -6.55 4.52
CA ARG A 66 5.68 -7.11 5.68
C ARG A 66 4.43 -6.31 6.02
N ALA A 67 4.50 -4.98 6.00
CA ALA A 67 3.32 -4.13 6.23
C ALA A 67 2.22 -4.39 5.18
N SER A 68 2.58 -4.55 3.90
CA SER A 68 1.64 -4.91 2.83
C SER A 68 1.00 -6.28 3.05
N THR A 69 1.78 -7.28 3.49
CA THR A 69 1.26 -8.61 3.84
C THR A 69 0.29 -8.56 5.02
N MET A 70 0.61 -7.79 6.07
CA MET A 70 -0.27 -7.59 7.22
C MET A 70 -1.61 -7.02 6.79
N GLU A 71 -1.57 -5.97 5.97
CA GLU A 71 -2.77 -5.32 5.43
C GLU A 71 -3.62 -6.31 4.62
N ALA A 72 -3.01 -6.98 3.64
CA ALA A 72 -3.70 -7.93 2.78
C ALA A 72 -4.31 -9.08 3.58
N LYS A 73 -3.60 -9.64 4.56
CA LYS A 73 -4.12 -10.70 5.45
C LYS A 73 -5.29 -10.16 6.29
N ALA A 74 -5.13 -9.02 6.94
CA ALA A 74 -6.13 -8.48 7.86
C ALA A 74 -7.45 -8.17 7.13
N TYR A 75 -7.38 -7.48 5.99
CA TYR A 75 -8.57 -7.15 5.21
C TYR A 75 -9.27 -8.40 4.67
N SER A 76 -8.50 -9.42 4.31
CA SER A 76 -9.05 -10.66 3.74
C SER A 76 -9.76 -11.56 4.75
N LEU A 77 -9.61 -11.30 6.06
CA LEU A 77 -10.42 -11.95 7.10
C LEU A 77 -11.92 -11.63 6.92
N THR A 78 -12.20 -10.36 6.59
CA THR A 78 -13.54 -9.83 6.36
C THR A 78 -13.93 -9.92 4.89
N PHE A 79 -12.98 -9.67 3.97
CA PHE A 79 -13.18 -9.57 2.53
C PHE A 79 -12.32 -10.60 1.76
N PRO A 80 -12.71 -11.88 1.67
CA PRO A 80 -11.83 -12.95 1.16
C PRO A 80 -11.36 -12.77 -0.29
N ASP A 81 -12.12 -12.03 -1.10
CA ASP A 81 -11.82 -11.73 -2.49
C ASP A 81 -11.21 -10.33 -2.69
N TRP A 82 -10.78 -9.66 -1.59
CA TRP A 82 -10.24 -8.32 -1.62
C TRP A 82 -9.02 -8.22 -2.54
N LYS A 83 -9.12 -7.32 -3.52
CA LYS A 83 -8.09 -7.05 -4.53
C LYS A 83 -8.38 -5.76 -5.31
N PRO A 84 -7.47 -5.32 -6.20
CA PRO A 84 -7.76 -4.24 -7.13
C PRO A 84 -8.89 -4.62 -8.12
N ALA A 85 -9.94 -3.79 -8.19
CA ALA A 85 -10.99 -3.88 -9.20
C ALA A 85 -10.72 -2.98 -10.42
N ASP A 86 -10.02 -1.85 -10.22
CA ASP A 86 -9.50 -0.99 -11.28
C ASP A 86 -8.11 -0.49 -10.88
N PHE A 87 -7.21 -0.36 -11.86
CA PHE A 87 -5.85 0.13 -11.64
C PHE A 87 -5.39 0.98 -12.81
N LYS A 88 -5.03 2.23 -12.52
CA LYS A 88 -4.49 3.18 -13.49
C LYS A 88 -3.16 3.72 -12.98
N TYR A 89 -2.24 3.95 -13.90
CA TYR A 89 -0.94 4.49 -13.58
C TYR A 89 -0.43 5.43 -14.67
N TRP A 90 0.39 6.40 -14.27
CA TRP A 90 0.97 7.43 -15.13
C TRP A 90 2.47 7.54 -14.84
N PRO A 91 3.33 6.86 -15.61
CA PRO A 91 4.77 6.95 -15.42
C PRO A 91 5.30 8.24 -16.06
N ALA A 92 6.23 8.89 -15.37
CA ALA A 92 6.96 10.07 -15.83
C ALA A 92 8.46 9.80 -15.79
N GLU A 93 9.30 10.79 -16.12
CA GLU A 93 10.76 10.61 -16.03
C GLU A 93 11.30 10.63 -14.59
N ASN A 94 10.52 11.16 -13.64
CA ASN A 94 10.91 11.36 -12.25
C ASN A 94 10.12 10.48 -11.27
N GLY A 95 9.22 9.62 -11.76
CA GLY A 95 8.47 8.70 -10.92
C GLY A 95 7.19 8.18 -11.55
N VAL A 96 6.22 7.80 -10.72
CA VAL A 96 4.93 7.27 -11.14
C VAL A 96 3.80 7.69 -10.21
N VAL A 97 2.65 7.99 -10.79
CA VAL A 97 1.40 8.14 -10.06
C VAL A 97 0.54 6.90 -10.30
N MET A 98 -0.08 6.37 -9.26
CA MET A 98 -0.99 5.23 -9.33
C MET A 98 -2.33 5.59 -8.68
N LYS A 99 -3.42 5.09 -9.28
CA LYS A 99 -4.76 5.13 -8.72
C LYS A 99 -5.30 3.70 -8.72
N THR A 100 -5.69 3.21 -7.55
CA THR A 100 -6.24 1.87 -7.38
C THR A 100 -7.63 1.96 -6.79
N ARG A 101 -8.59 1.27 -7.42
CA ARG A 101 -9.88 0.95 -6.81
C ARG A 101 -9.74 -0.41 -6.15
N TRP A 102 -9.86 -0.45 -4.83
CA TRP A 102 -9.88 -1.68 -4.05
C TRP A 102 -11.32 -2.08 -3.79
N GLU A 103 -11.63 -3.36 -3.95
CA GLU A 103 -12.95 -3.91 -3.63
C GLU A 103 -12.82 -5.31 -3.05
N GLY A 104 -13.80 -5.68 -2.24
CA GLY A 104 -14.04 -7.04 -1.77
C GLY A 104 -15.45 -7.18 -1.20
N HIS A 105 -15.84 -8.41 -0.91
CA HIS A 105 -17.16 -8.75 -0.39
C HIS A 105 -17.04 -9.35 1.00
N THR A 106 -17.91 -8.91 1.91
CA THR A 106 -18.08 -9.62 3.19
C THR A 106 -18.58 -11.04 2.94
N LYS A 107 -18.51 -11.90 3.95
CA LYS A 107 -19.06 -13.28 3.88
C LYS A 107 -20.57 -13.32 3.56
N ASP A 108 -21.29 -12.24 3.89
CA ASP A 108 -22.72 -12.06 3.58
C ASP A 108 -22.96 -11.44 2.19
N GLY A 109 -21.91 -11.22 1.40
CA GLY A 109 -21.98 -10.71 0.03
C GLY A 109 -22.06 -9.19 -0.10
N VAL A 110 -21.80 -8.43 0.96
CA VAL A 110 -21.81 -6.96 0.90
C VAL A 110 -20.51 -6.47 0.26
N GLN A 111 -20.60 -5.85 -0.91
CA GLN A 111 -19.46 -5.25 -1.59
C GLN A 111 -19.04 -3.95 -0.88
N MET A 112 -17.76 -3.83 -0.57
CA MET A 112 -17.16 -2.60 -0.06
C MET A 112 -15.84 -2.33 -0.77
N GLY A 113 -15.41 -1.08 -0.75
CA GLY A 113 -14.19 -0.69 -1.43
C GLY A 113 -13.83 0.76 -1.18
N PHE A 114 -12.65 1.14 -1.64
CA PHE A 114 -12.13 2.49 -1.53
C PHE A 114 -11.17 2.78 -2.69
N TYR A 115 -10.84 4.05 -2.88
CA TYR A 115 -9.76 4.47 -3.75
C TYR A 115 -8.51 4.77 -2.94
N SER A 116 -7.38 4.32 -3.46
CA SER A 116 -6.06 4.77 -3.02
C SER A 116 -5.31 5.41 -4.17
N TYR A 117 -4.43 6.34 -3.81
CA TYR A 117 -3.55 7.06 -4.72
C TYR A 117 -2.14 6.99 -4.17
N SER A 118 -1.18 6.72 -5.04
CA SER A 118 0.24 6.74 -4.69
C SER A 118 0.98 7.67 -5.63
N PHE A 119 1.71 8.62 -5.07
CA PHE A 119 2.62 9.51 -5.77
C PHE A 119 4.03 9.11 -5.40
N ILE A 120 4.78 8.62 -6.37
CA ILE A 120 6.13 8.11 -6.15
C ILE A 120 7.10 8.96 -6.94
N GLU A 121 8.16 9.42 -6.29
CA GLU A 121 9.30 10.07 -6.90
C GLU A 121 10.54 9.19 -6.79
N THR A 122 11.40 9.25 -7.79
CA THR A 122 12.65 8.49 -7.85
C THR A 122 13.85 9.36 -8.22
N ASN A 123 15.04 8.99 -7.74
CA ASN A 123 16.29 9.61 -8.15
C ASN A 123 16.75 9.18 -9.56
N GLY A 124 17.93 9.65 -10.00
CA GLY A 124 18.44 9.38 -11.34
C GLY A 124 18.79 7.92 -11.66
N VAL A 125 18.90 7.08 -10.63
CA VAL A 125 19.15 5.63 -10.73
C VAL A 125 17.90 4.79 -10.48
N GLY A 126 16.75 5.42 -10.22
CA GLY A 126 15.43 4.77 -10.14
C GLY A 126 15.06 4.28 -8.74
N GLU A 127 15.75 4.77 -7.70
CA GLU A 127 15.41 4.48 -6.31
C GLU A 127 14.36 5.48 -5.80
N LEU A 128 13.37 5.01 -5.03
CA LEU A 128 12.34 5.84 -4.42
C LEU A 128 12.95 6.83 -3.43
N THR A 129 12.72 8.11 -3.69
CA THR A 129 13.09 9.21 -2.79
C THR A 129 11.88 9.74 -2.00
N ARG A 130 10.67 9.57 -2.55
CA ARG A 130 9.43 9.95 -1.89
C ARG A 130 8.31 9.00 -2.28
N TRP A 131 7.54 8.55 -1.30
CA TRP A 131 6.27 7.87 -1.52
C TRP A 131 5.18 8.56 -0.70
N GLU A 132 4.21 9.11 -1.39
CA GLU A 132 3.06 9.78 -0.78
C GLU A 132 1.78 9.02 -1.10
N THR A 133 0.98 8.70 -0.08
CA THR A 133 -0.28 7.95 -0.24
C THR A 133 -1.49 8.75 0.21
N HIS A 134 -2.58 8.59 -0.53
CA HIS A 134 -3.89 9.17 -0.22
C HIS A 134 -4.97 8.13 -0.39
N VAL A 135 -6.06 8.29 0.33
CA VAL A 135 -7.26 7.46 0.28
C VAL A 135 -8.50 8.35 0.28
N ASN A 136 -9.59 7.90 -0.33
CA ASN A 136 -10.87 8.63 -0.26
C ASN A 136 -11.65 8.28 1.02
N ASP A 137 -12.70 9.04 1.29
CA ASP A 137 -13.52 8.94 2.51
C ASP A 137 -14.19 7.56 2.72
N GLU A 138 -14.37 6.77 1.65
CA GLU A 138 -14.90 5.40 1.73
C GLU A 138 -14.00 4.48 2.56
N TYR A 139 -12.71 4.82 2.69
CA TYR A 139 -11.76 4.01 3.43
C TYR A 139 -12.07 3.91 4.93
N ASN A 140 -12.67 4.95 5.53
CA ASN A 140 -13.07 4.88 6.94
C ASN A 140 -14.12 3.80 7.17
N ALA A 141 -15.20 3.83 6.36
CA ALA A 141 -16.25 2.82 6.44
C ALA A 141 -15.71 1.41 6.12
N PHE A 142 -14.74 1.31 5.20
CA PHE A 142 -14.06 0.04 4.93
C PHE A 142 -13.27 -0.45 6.15
N LEU A 143 -12.46 0.40 6.79
CA LEU A 143 -11.62 0.03 7.93
C LEU A 143 -12.42 -0.29 9.20
N ASP A 144 -13.53 0.40 9.44
CA ASP A 144 -14.45 0.08 10.53
C ASP A 144 -14.94 -1.37 10.48
N VAL A 145 -15.12 -1.91 9.27
CA VAL A 145 -15.55 -3.30 9.05
C VAL A 145 -14.34 -4.24 8.94
N ALA A 146 -13.24 -3.80 8.35
CA ALA A 146 -12.06 -4.64 8.13
C ALA A 146 -11.30 -4.93 9.43
N ILE A 147 -11.01 -3.89 10.23
CA ILE A 147 -10.10 -3.96 11.39
C ILE A 147 -10.66 -3.27 12.64
N GLY A 148 -11.88 -2.74 12.57
CA GLY A 148 -12.59 -2.17 13.73
C GLY A 148 -12.13 -0.78 14.16
N VAL A 149 -11.21 -0.15 13.43
CA VAL A 149 -10.70 1.20 13.71
C VAL A 149 -10.28 1.88 12.42
N HIS A 150 -10.54 3.18 12.31
CA HIS A 150 -10.10 4.01 11.20
C HIS A 150 -9.23 5.18 11.67
N GLY A 151 -8.54 5.81 10.71
CA GLY A 151 -7.65 6.94 10.95
C GLY A 151 -8.36 8.30 11.09
N PRO A 152 -7.65 9.43 10.92
CA PRO A 152 -6.23 9.48 10.58
C PRO A 152 -5.37 8.87 11.69
N PHE A 153 -4.45 7.98 11.29
CA PHE A 153 -3.43 7.43 12.17
C PHE A 153 -2.25 8.38 12.25
N HIS A 154 -1.50 8.29 13.34
CA HIS A 154 -0.34 9.13 13.62
C HIS A 154 0.89 8.28 13.94
N GLY A 155 2.07 8.82 13.62
CA GLY A 155 3.33 8.13 13.82
C GLY A 155 3.54 6.93 12.88
N THR A 156 4.48 6.05 13.23
CA THR A 156 4.88 4.91 12.41
C THR A 156 4.29 3.57 12.86
N ARG A 157 3.45 3.59 13.92
CA ARG A 157 3.02 2.37 14.62
C ARG A 157 1.51 2.17 14.70
N GLU A 158 0.71 3.23 14.86
CA GLU A 158 -0.71 3.09 15.21
C GLU A 158 -1.49 2.20 14.21
N TYR A 159 -1.26 2.41 12.91
CA TYR A 159 -1.89 1.61 11.89
C TYR A 159 -1.43 0.14 11.94
N VAL A 160 -0.13 -0.10 12.06
CA VAL A 160 0.46 -1.45 12.13
C VAL A 160 -0.06 -2.19 13.36
N GLU A 161 -0.13 -1.54 14.52
CA GLU A 161 -0.64 -2.12 15.77
C GLU A 161 -2.14 -2.50 15.67
N ALA A 162 -2.92 -1.74 14.89
CA ALA A 162 -4.31 -2.12 14.60
C ALA A 162 -4.39 -3.39 13.75
N LEU A 163 -3.53 -3.53 12.73
CA LEU A 163 -3.43 -4.75 11.94
C LEU A 163 -2.98 -5.95 12.79
N GLU A 164 -1.95 -5.78 13.63
CA GLU A 164 -1.45 -6.84 14.54
C GLU A 164 -2.55 -7.35 15.46
N ARG A 165 -3.31 -6.44 16.08
CA ARG A 165 -4.41 -6.80 16.96
C ARG A 165 -5.49 -7.60 16.22
N CYS A 166 -5.91 -7.12 15.04
CA CYS A 166 -6.91 -7.80 14.20
C CYS A 166 -6.46 -9.23 13.83
N LEU A 167 -5.20 -9.38 13.40
CA LEU A 167 -4.64 -10.67 13.03
C LEU A 167 -4.49 -11.61 14.23
N ALA A 168 -4.04 -11.10 15.38
CA ALA A 168 -3.91 -11.87 16.61
C ALA A 168 -5.26 -12.39 17.13
N GLU A 169 -6.32 -11.57 17.09
CA GLU A 169 -7.69 -11.97 17.46
C GLU A 169 -8.23 -13.08 16.55
N ALA A 170 -7.84 -13.08 15.27
CA ALA A 170 -8.19 -14.12 14.30
C ALA A 170 -7.28 -15.35 14.35
N GLY A 171 -6.21 -15.34 15.17
CA GLY A 171 -5.22 -16.42 15.25
C GLY A 171 -4.35 -16.55 13.98
N VAL A 172 -4.19 -15.46 13.22
CA VAL A 172 -3.40 -15.43 11.98
C VAL A 172 -2.02 -14.86 12.26
N SER A 173 -0.99 -15.54 11.74
CA SER A 173 0.40 -15.08 11.81
C SER A 173 0.84 -14.43 10.50
N VAL A 174 1.84 -13.55 10.61
CA VAL A 174 2.42 -12.80 9.49
C VAL A 174 3.79 -13.32 9.18
#